data_AF-A0A8T1RWG8-F1
#
_entry.id   AF-A0A8T1RWG8-F1
#
_cell.length_a   1.000
_cell.length_b   1.000
_cell.length_c   1.000
_cell.angle_alpha   90.00
_cell.angle_beta   90.00
_cell.angle_gamma   90.00
#
_symmetry.space_group_name_H-M   'P 1'
#
loop_
_entity.id
_entity.type
_entity.pdbx_description
1 polymer ?
#
loop_
_entity_poly.entity_id
_entity_poly.type
_entity_poly.pdbx_seq_one_letter_code
_entity_poly.pdbx_strand_id
1 'polypeptide(L)' 'VFVERFPALPTYVRSFGGWLTGANRRAHIQALDASLGRDARRFDRSWHYSAGYNSPMKLFGRHNEVWRLAGGGLGCAPE' A
#
# COMPACT_ATOMS: atom_id res chain seq x y z
N VAL A 1 10.78 -22.17 6.05
CA VAL A 1 9.45 -21.69 5.58
C VAL A 1 8.49 -21.87 6.74
N PHE A 2 7.72 -20.84 7.09
CA PHE A 2 6.72 -20.88 8.17
C PHE A 2 5.44 -20.18 7.73
N VAL A 3 4.33 -20.49 8.39
CA VAL A 3 3.04 -19.84 8.16
C VAL A 3 2.90 -18.69 9.15
N GLU A 4 2.78 -17.47 8.63
CA GLU A 4 2.47 -16.30 9.43
C GLU A 4 0.96 -16.07 9.43
N ARG A 5 0.38 -15.92 10.62
CA ARG A 5 -1.04 -15.60 10.80
C ARG A 5 -1.16 -14.12 11.12
N PHE A 6 -1.54 -13.34 10.13
CA PHE A 6 -1.82 -11.93 10.34
C PHE A 6 -3.20 -11.74 10.99
N PRO A 7 -3.35 -10.87 11.99
CA PRO A 7 -4.66 -10.42 12.45
C PRO A 7 -5.35 -9.61 11.35
N ALA A 8 -6.59 -9.16 11.59
CA ALA A 8 -7.23 -8.19 10.71
C ALA A 8 -6.39 -6.90 10.66
N LEU A 9 -5.89 -6.54 9.47
CA LEU A 9 -5.02 -5.39 9.25
C LEU A 9 -5.74 -4.34 8.40
N PRO A 10 -6.27 -3.26 9.01
CA PRO A 10 -6.81 -2.14 8.26
C PRO A 10 -5.68 -1.45 7.49
N THR A 11 -5.79 -1.37 6.16
CA THR A 11 -4.77 -0.78 5.29
C THR A 11 -5.34 0.26 4.34
N TYR A 12 -4.52 1.26 4.04
CA TYR A 12 -4.72 2.15 2.91
C TYR A 12 -3.87 1.64 1.75
N VAL A 13 -4.50 1.49 0.59
CA VAL A 13 -3.87 0.87 -0.59
C VAL A 13 -3.75 1.91 -1.69
N ARG A 14 -2.60 1.92 -2.35
CA ARG A 14 -2.43 2.61 -3.63
C ARG A 14 -2.01 1.62 -4.70
N SER A 15 -2.86 1.47 -5.71
CA SER A 15 -2.58 0.66 -6.90
C SER A 15 -1.86 1.49 -7.97
N PHE A 16 -0.94 0.86 -8.70
CA PHE A 16 -0.20 1.49 -9.78
C PHE A 16 0.31 0.49 -10.83
N GLY A 17 0.51 1.01 -12.03
CA GLY A 17 1.00 0.25 -13.17
C GLY A 17 2.53 0.15 -13.27
N GLY A 18 3.00 -0.65 -14.23
CA GLY A 18 4.42 -0.75 -14.57
C GLY A 18 5.22 -1.68 -13.65
N TRP A 19 6.52 -1.41 -13.50
CA TRP A 19 7.44 -2.26 -12.76
C TRP A 19 7.51 -1.87 -11.27
N LEU A 20 7.50 -2.88 -10.40
CA LEU A 20 7.75 -2.72 -8.98
C LEU A 20 9.26 -2.65 -8.72
N THR A 21 9.85 -1.48 -8.92
CA THR A 21 11.26 -1.22 -8.56
C THR A 21 11.35 -0.51 -7.21
N GLY A 22 12.52 -0.52 -6.57
CA GLY A 22 12.72 0.18 -5.29
C GLY A 22 12.44 1.68 -5.37
N ALA A 23 12.81 2.34 -6.48
CA ALA A 23 12.55 3.75 -6.69
C ALA A 23 11.05 4.03 -6.92
N ASN A 24 10.41 3.26 -7.80
CA ASN A 24 8.99 3.45 -8.10
C ASN A 24 8.12 3.17 -6.87
N ARG A 25 8.44 2.10 -6.13
CA ARG A 25 7.80 1.78 -4.84
C ARG A 25 7.86 2.96 -3.87
N ARG A 26 9.04 3.57 -3.67
CA ARG A 26 9.19 4.74 -2.78
C ARG A 26 8.35 5.92 -3.23
N ALA A 27 8.35 6.24 -4.53
CA ALA A 27 7.52 7.31 -5.07
C ALA A 27 6.02 7.06 -4.84
N HIS A 28 5.56 5.83 -5.05
CA HIS A 28 4.16 5.48 -4.81
C HIS A 28 3.77 5.55 -3.34
N ILE A 29 4.64 5.14 -2.42
CA ILE A 29 4.44 5.28 -0.97
C ILE A 29 4.38 6.74 -0.55
N GLN A 30 5.33 7.56 -1.01
CA GLN A 30 5.35 8.99 -0.66
C GLN A 30 4.08 9.71 -1.10
N ALA A 31 3.56 9.41 -2.29
CA ALA A 31 2.31 10.03 -2.73
C ALA A 31 1.05 9.37 -2.13
N LEU A 32 1.14 8.15 -1.57
CA LEU A 32 0.11 7.62 -0.67
C LEU A 32 0.13 8.40 0.66
N ASP A 33 1.30 8.58 1.27
CA ASP A 33 1.47 9.34 2.52
C ASP A 33 0.99 10.79 2.37
N ALA A 34 1.28 11.42 1.24
CA ALA A 34 0.80 12.77 0.92
C ALA A 34 -0.73 12.82 0.85
N SER A 35 -1.37 11.82 0.23
CA SER A 35 -2.83 11.76 0.14
C SER A 35 -3.47 11.54 1.50
N LEU A 36 -2.94 10.61 2.30
CA LEU A 36 -3.43 10.36 3.66
C LEU A 36 -3.21 11.56 4.59
N GLY A 37 -2.09 12.27 4.43
CA GLY A 37 -1.82 13.51 5.16
C GLY A 37 -2.80 14.63 4.81
N ARG A 38 -3.18 14.74 3.53
CA ARG A 38 -4.19 15.70 3.06
C ARG A 38 -5.56 15.42 3.67
N ASP A 39 -5.91 14.14 3.81
CA ASP A 39 -7.20 13.69 4.31
C ASP A 39 -7.21 13.49 5.85
N ALA A 40 -6.17 13.98 6.54
CA ALA A 40 -5.97 13.84 7.99
C ALA A 40 -6.13 12.40 8.52
N ARG A 41 -5.80 11.40 7.69
CA ARG A 41 -5.89 9.98 8.06
C ARG A 41 -4.71 9.59 8.94
N ARG A 42 -4.98 8.77 9.96
CA ARG A 42 -3.95 8.20 10.82
C ARG A 42 -3.39 6.93 10.19
N PHE A 43 -2.07 6.85 10.05
CA PHE A 43 -1.39 5.68 9.51
C PHE A 43 0.04 5.57 10.06
N ASP A 44 0.60 4.37 10.03
CA ASP A 44 1.98 4.11 10.42
C ASP A 44 2.94 4.42 9.26
N ARG A 45 3.91 5.31 9.52
CA ARG A 45 4.93 5.72 8.54
C ARG A 45 6.20 4.86 8.59
N SER A 46 6.41 4.11 9.67
CA SER A 46 7.63 3.35 9.91
C SER A 46 7.76 2.12 8.99
N TRP A 47 6.63 1.45 8.70
CA TRP A 47 6.60 0.26 7.84
C TRP A 47 5.56 0.37 6.72
N HIS A 48 5.77 -0.41 5.66
CA HIS A 48 4.86 -0.53 4.53
C HIS A 48 4.91 -1.96 3.97
N TYR A 49 3.83 -2.37 3.32
CA TYR A 49 3.82 -3.58 2.49
C TYR A 49 3.80 -3.20 1.01
N SER A 50 4.29 -4.10 0.17
CA SER A 50 4.16 -3.99 -1.28
C SER A 50 3.70 -5.31 -1.86
N ALA A 51 2.68 -5.27 -2.71
CA ALA A 51 2.15 -6.44 -3.37
C ALA A 51 2.32 -6.27 -4.89
N GLY A 52 3.11 -7.16 -5.51
CA GLY A 52 3.28 -7.21 -6.95
C GLY A 52 2.43 -8.34 -7.51
N TYR A 53 1.29 -8.01 -8.09
CA TYR A 53 0.42 -9.00 -8.72
C TYR A 53 0.74 -9.01 -10.20
N ASN A 54 1.43 -10.05 -10.70
CA ASN A 54 1.42 -10.51 -12.10
C ASN A 54 2.53 -11.54 -12.36
N SER A 55 2.29 -12.45 -13.30
CA SER A 55 3.30 -13.41 -13.79
C SER A 55 4.51 -12.66 -14.37
N PRO A 56 5.75 -13.17 -14.19
CA PRO A 56 6.96 -12.60 -14.80
C PRO A 56 6.84 -12.35 -16.32
N MET A 57 5.98 -13.11 -17.00
CA MET A 57 5.79 -13.04 -18.46
C MET A 57 4.80 -11.95 -18.93
N LYS A 58 4.11 -11.23 -18.03
CA LYS A 58 3.27 -10.08 -18.42
C LYS A 58 4.06 -8.77 -18.35
N LEU A 59 4.40 -8.26 -19.54
CA LEU A 59 5.16 -7.02 -19.72
C LEU A 59 4.28 -5.75 -19.63
N PHE A 60 2.99 -5.83 -20.00
CA PHE A 60 2.04 -4.72 -19.99
C PHE A 60 0.82 -5.02 -19.11
N GLY A 61 0.12 -3.98 -18.65
CA GLY A 61 -1.06 -4.13 -17.79
C GLY A 61 -0.74 -4.64 -16.38
N ARG A 62 0.44 -4.32 -15.88
CA ARG A 62 0.87 -4.75 -14.54
C ARG A 62 0.06 -4.03 -13.46
N HIS A 63 -0.33 -4.74 -12.41
CA HIS A 63 -1.03 -4.21 -11.24
C HIS A 63 -0.16 -4.44 -10.00
N ASN A 64 0.40 -3.38 -9.46
CA ASN A 64 1.14 -3.44 -8.20
C ASN A 64 0.50 -2.53 -7.18
N GLU A 65 0.76 -2.80 -5.92
CA GLU A 65 0.19 -2.06 -4.81
C GLU A 65 1.23 -1.77 -3.74
N VAL A 66 1.05 -0.64 -3.06
CA VAL A 66 1.76 -0.30 -1.82
C VAL A 66 0.75 0.03 -0.74
N TRP A 67 1.00 -0.48 0.47
CA TRP A 67 0.05 -0.43 1.57
C TRP A 67 0.64 0.29 2.78
N ARG A 68 -0.18 1.11 3.43
CA ARG A 68 0.08 1.70 4.75
C ARG A 68 -0.91 1.15 5.77
N LEU A 69 -0.43 0.78 6.95
CA LEU A 69 -1.28 0.33 8.06
C LEU A 69 -2.01 1.52 8.66
N ALA A 70 -3.32 1.40 8.84
CA ALA A 70 -4.13 2.45 9.47
C ALA A 70 -3.82 2.53 10.98
N GLY A 71 -3.63 3.75 11.47
CA GLY A 71 -3.36 4.01 12.88
C GLY A 71 -4.66 4.07 13.67
N GLY A 72 -4.98 3.00 14.41
CA GLY A 72 -6.17 2.94 15.25
C GLY A 72 -7.48 2.56 14.54
N GLY A 73 -7.40 1.93 13.35
CA GLY A 73 -8.55 1.48 12.57
C GLY A 73 -8.88 2.37 11.37
N LEU A 74 -9.61 1.81 10.38
CA LEU A 74 -10.22 2.60 9.30
C LEU A 74 -11.45 3.29 9.88
N GLY A 75 -11.27 4.46 10.50
CA GLY A 75 -12.41 5.27 10.92
C GLY A 75 -13.26 5.61 9.69
N CYS A 76 -14.52 5.16 9.66
CA CYS A 76 -15.49 5.68 8.70
C CYS A 76 -15.57 7.19 8.92
N ALA A 77 -15.46 7.98 7.84
CA ALA A 77 -15.96 9.35 7.91
C ALA A 77 -17.49 9.25 8.06
N PRO A 78 -18.13 9.98 9.00
CA PRO A 78 -19.57 10.07 9.00
C PRO A 78 -20.03 10.72 7.68
N GLU A 79 -21.11 10.19 7.11
CA GLU A 79 -21.82 10.76 5.96
C GLU A 79 -22.41 12.13 6.30
#